data_AF-A0A2E6D7W3-F1
#
_entry.id   AF-A0A2E6D7W3-F1
#
_cell.length_a   1.000
_cell.length_b   1.000
_cell.length_c   1.000
_cell.angle_alpha   90.00
_cell.angle_beta   90.00
_cell.angle_gamma   90.00
#
_symmetry.space_group_name_H-M   'P 1'
#
loop_
_entity.id
_entity.type
_entity.pdbx_description
1 polymer ?
#
loop_
_entity_poly.entity_id
_entity_poly.type
_entity_poly.pdbx_seq_one_letter_code
_entity_poly.pdbx_strand_id
1 'polypeptide(L)'
;MPTPVCSTIARAPAGIRGRLVTAVTTSLFPALPSPARATRLRSRLLGWYGENARDLPWRRTSDAYAILVSEAMLQQTQVATVVDYYHRFLKAFPDARSLADAKEEDVLALWSGLGYYRRARSLQSAARVMVTEHAGHFPMDPKAALDLPGVGRYTAGAVLSIAHGLPQALVDGNVERVFSRFFGLDGVSGSRELVAQCWELAELLVPQERAGDWNQALMELGALICTPRQAACAECPLKRSCQARKDGRVSELPRPKVRVAAKALDVEMLLIRRGSRILLEQRADGQALGGLWQLPTRVIGGGGSRLFDGEWPHGLGAVDGPDLGRLRHGIMRFTIRARLRLGTARGRKGSAFAWFEAEQLEALGLTAMARKALAGLKEWPPETD
;
A
#
# COMPACT_ATOMS: atom_id res chain seq x y z
N MET A 1 -48.12 50.84 31.81
CA MET A 1 -48.24 50.01 33.03
C MET A 1 -47.90 48.58 32.67
N PRO A 2 -46.75 48.09 33.12
CA PRO A 2 -46.41 46.67 33.22
C PRO A 2 -46.84 46.13 34.59
N THR A 3 -47.30 44.89 34.66
CA THR A 3 -47.24 44.07 35.88
C THR A 3 -47.25 42.58 35.52
N PRO A 4 -46.65 41.73 36.37
CA PRO A 4 -45.80 40.63 35.92
C PRO A 4 -46.31 39.26 36.37
N VAL A 5 -45.80 38.19 35.76
CA VAL A 5 -45.83 36.87 36.41
C VAL A 5 -44.52 36.67 37.15
N CYS A 6 -44.65 36.69 38.47
CA CYS A 6 -43.65 36.33 39.46
C CYS A 6 -43.70 34.81 39.65
N SER A 7 -42.56 34.13 39.58
CA SER A 7 -42.29 33.06 40.54
C SER A 7 -40.80 33.01 40.86
N THR A 8 -40.57 33.11 42.16
CA THR A 8 -39.32 33.33 42.87
C THR A 8 -38.71 31.99 43.29
N ILE A 9 -37.37 31.96 43.24
CA ILE A 9 -36.44 31.37 44.24
C ILE A 9 -36.43 29.85 44.44
N ALA A 10 -35.28 29.23 44.16
CA ALA A 10 -34.53 28.52 45.22
C ALA A 10 -33.04 28.35 44.88
N ARG A 11 -32.23 28.79 45.85
CA ARG A 11 -30.76 28.81 45.97
C ARG A 11 -30.03 27.50 45.66
N ALA A 12 -28.79 27.67 45.20
CA ALA A 12 -27.71 26.68 45.25
C ALA A 12 -27.39 26.23 46.69
N PRO A 13 -26.99 24.97 46.90
CA PRO A 13 -26.26 24.57 48.09
C PRO A 13 -24.75 24.71 47.85
N ALA A 14 -24.09 25.36 48.79
CA ALA A 14 -22.64 25.35 48.93
C ALA A 14 -22.19 24.05 49.62
N GLY A 15 -21.12 23.45 49.09
CA GLY A 15 -20.14 22.70 49.87
C GLY A 15 -20.32 21.19 50.01
N ILE A 16 -19.62 20.43 49.16
CA ILE A 16 -18.93 19.21 49.61
C ILE A 16 -17.49 19.26 49.09
N ARG A 17 -16.56 19.42 50.01
CA ARG A 17 -15.12 19.16 49.83
C ARG A 17 -14.93 17.72 49.37
N GLY A 18 -14.18 17.49 48.29
CA GLY A 18 -13.89 16.12 47.87
C GLY A 18 -12.94 15.99 46.71
N ARG A 19 -11.64 16.00 47.04
CA ARG A 19 -10.54 15.32 46.34
C ARG A 19 -10.25 15.71 44.88
N LEU A 20 -9.09 16.37 44.75
CA LEU A 20 -8.08 16.12 43.71
C LEU A 20 -8.41 14.97 42.76
N VAL A 21 -8.80 15.31 41.53
CA VAL A 21 -8.43 14.50 40.36
C VAL A 21 -7.31 15.24 39.68
N THR A 22 -6.13 15.20 40.30
CA THR A 22 -4.88 15.24 39.54
C THR A 22 -4.88 13.96 38.72
N ALA A 23 -5.49 14.02 37.53
CA ALA A 23 -5.18 13.04 36.50
C ALA A 23 -3.72 13.30 36.14
N VAL A 24 -2.83 12.56 36.81
CA VAL A 24 -1.45 12.39 36.39
C VAL A 24 -1.53 11.71 35.03
N THR A 25 -1.61 12.50 33.96
CA THR A 25 -1.17 12.06 32.65
C THR A 25 0.34 11.89 32.77
N THR A 26 0.75 10.69 33.18
CA THR A 26 2.14 10.26 33.06
C THR A 26 2.46 10.31 31.57
N SER A 27 3.03 11.42 31.14
CA SER A 27 3.61 11.59 29.82
C SER A 27 4.57 10.42 29.58
N LEU A 28 4.16 9.47 28.73
CA LEU A 28 4.98 8.37 28.23
C LEU A 28 6.12 8.85 27.31
N PHE A 29 6.34 10.16 27.21
CA PHE A 29 7.26 10.75 26.24
C PHE A 29 8.69 10.87 26.76
N PRO A 30 9.71 10.48 25.97
CA PRO A 30 10.93 11.26 25.97
C PRO A 30 10.56 12.70 25.59
N ALA A 31 10.91 13.67 26.44
CA ALA A 31 10.49 15.08 26.36
C ALA A 31 10.27 15.58 24.92
N LEU A 32 9.06 16.09 24.64
CA LEU A 32 8.70 16.70 23.36
C LEU A 32 9.83 17.63 22.88
N PRO A 33 10.19 17.60 21.60
CA PRO A 33 11.29 18.42 21.11
C PRO A 33 10.97 19.89 21.37
N SER A 34 11.85 20.59 22.07
CA SER A 34 11.73 22.04 22.24
C SER A 34 11.61 22.71 20.86
N PRO A 35 10.94 23.87 20.74
CA PRO A 35 10.81 24.57 19.46
C PRO A 35 12.15 24.78 18.76
N ALA A 36 13.21 25.13 19.52
CA ALA A 36 14.57 25.26 19.00
C ALA A 36 15.15 23.93 18.45
N ARG A 37 14.85 22.80 19.09
CA ARG A 37 15.26 21.47 18.60
C ARG A 37 14.52 21.09 17.33
N ALA A 38 13.21 21.35 17.27
CA ALA A 38 12.38 21.11 16.09
C ALA A 38 12.85 21.93 14.88
N THR A 39 13.09 23.24 15.06
CA THR A 39 13.60 24.12 14.00
C THR A 39 14.96 23.65 13.47
N ARG A 40 15.89 23.26 14.36
CA ARG A 40 17.21 22.76 13.95
C ARG A 40 17.12 21.43 13.20
N LEU A 41 16.21 20.56 13.62
CA LEU A 41 15.94 19.29 12.95
C LEU A 41 15.41 19.53 11.52
N ARG A 42 14.38 20.38 11.38
CA ARG A 42 13.81 20.80 10.09
C ARG A 42 14.87 21.37 9.16
N SER A 43 15.62 22.36 9.63
CA SER A 43 16.67 23.02 8.84
C SER A 43 17.73 22.04 8.32
N ARG A 44 18.24 21.15 9.17
CA ARG A 44 19.25 20.16 8.75
C ARG A 44 18.72 19.15 7.75
N LEU A 45 17.50 18.67 7.96
CA LEU A 45 16.91 17.66 7.09
C LEU A 45 16.54 18.25 5.73
N LEU A 46 15.93 19.45 5.71
CA LEU A 46 15.58 20.15 4.48
C LEU A 46 16.82 20.58 3.68
N GLY A 47 17.89 21.02 4.35
CA GLY A 47 19.16 21.34 3.70
C GLY A 47 19.76 20.12 3.01
N TRP A 48 19.84 18.99 3.73
CA TRP A 48 20.30 17.73 3.13
C TRP A 48 19.42 17.27 1.97
N TYR A 49 18.09 17.37 2.11
CA TYR A 49 17.16 16.95 1.06
C TYR A 49 17.31 17.78 -0.22
N GLY A 50 17.54 19.09 -0.12
CA GLY A 50 17.75 19.94 -1.29
C GLY A 50 18.95 19.54 -2.15
N GLU A 51 19.96 18.91 -1.55
CA GLU A 51 21.18 18.46 -2.25
C GLU A 51 21.15 16.97 -2.65
N ASN A 52 20.33 16.15 -1.98
CA ASN A 52 20.42 14.69 -2.05
C ASN A 52 19.12 14.00 -2.50
N ALA A 53 18.03 14.74 -2.73
CA ALA A 53 16.78 14.17 -3.20
C ALA A 53 16.99 13.46 -4.54
N ARG A 54 16.54 12.20 -4.63
CA ARG A 54 16.47 11.50 -5.93
C ARG A 54 15.51 12.24 -6.85
N ASP A 55 15.94 12.37 -8.09
CA ASP A 55 15.13 12.89 -9.17
C ASP A 55 14.14 11.81 -9.64
N LEU A 56 12.86 11.99 -9.32
CA LEU A 56 11.79 11.04 -9.58
C LEU A 56 10.65 11.73 -10.34
N PRO A 57 9.97 11.06 -11.30
CA PRO A 57 8.97 11.70 -12.14
C PRO A 57 7.86 12.42 -11.36
N TRP A 58 7.34 11.79 -10.30
CA TRP A 58 6.28 12.35 -9.45
C TRP A 58 6.75 13.47 -8.51
N ARG A 59 8.06 13.77 -8.45
CA ARG A 59 8.60 14.94 -7.74
C ARG A 59 8.70 16.18 -8.60
N ARG A 60 8.50 16.06 -9.91
CA ARG A 60 8.58 17.15 -10.89
C ARG A 60 7.21 17.80 -11.17
N THR A 61 6.21 17.47 -10.39
CA THR A 61 4.83 17.95 -10.54
C THR A 61 4.22 18.26 -9.18
N SER A 62 3.27 19.18 -9.17
CA SER A 62 2.38 19.46 -8.03
C SER A 62 0.94 19.01 -8.30
N ASP A 63 0.70 18.27 -9.38
CA ASP A 63 -0.62 17.69 -9.67
C ASP A 63 -0.98 16.60 -8.65
N ALA A 64 -2.03 16.86 -7.87
CA ALA A 64 -2.51 15.96 -6.84
C ALA A 64 -2.96 14.60 -7.39
N TYR A 65 -3.52 14.54 -8.61
CA TYR A 65 -3.89 13.27 -9.23
C TYR A 65 -2.64 12.46 -9.57
N ALA A 66 -1.68 13.06 -10.26
CA ALA A 66 -0.41 12.42 -10.57
C ALA A 66 0.34 11.95 -9.30
N ILE A 67 0.34 12.75 -8.23
CA ILE A 67 0.95 12.36 -6.95
C ILE A 67 0.18 11.18 -6.33
N LEU A 68 -1.16 11.23 -6.27
CA LEU A 68 -1.99 10.14 -5.77
C LEU A 68 -1.72 8.82 -6.51
N VAL A 69 -1.59 8.86 -7.84
CA VAL A 69 -1.23 7.67 -8.66
C VAL A 69 0.12 7.11 -8.21
N SER A 70 1.14 7.96 -8.03
CA SER A 70 2.46 7.51 -7.59
C SER A 70 2.44 6.89 -6.19
N GLU A 71 1.72 7.51 -5.25
CA GLU A 71 1.57 7.03 -3.87
C GLU A 71 0.84 5.69 -3.84
N ALA A 72 -0.21 5.52 -4.65
CA ALA A 72 -0.90 4.24 -4.79
C ALA A 72 0.05 3.17 -5.34
N MET A 73 0.88 3.47 -6.32
CA MET A 73 1.84 2.52 -6.91
C MET A 73 3.00 2.17 -5.96
N LEU A 74 3.49 3.11 -5.16
CA LEU A 74 4.64 2.92 -4.27
C LEU A 74 4.33 2.07 -3.03
N GLN A 75 3.05 1.83 -2.72
CA GLN A 75 2.65 0.93 -1.64
C GLN A 75 3.19 -0.49 -1.88
N GLN A 76 4.18 -0.91 -1.07
CA GLN A 76 4.82 -2.22 -1.16
C GLN A 76 5.46 -2.54 -2.53
N THR A 77 5.80 -1.52 -3.32
CA THR A 77 6.47 -1.67 -4.62
C THR A 77 7.73 -0.82 -4.66
N GLN A 78 8.81 -1.33 -5.27
CA GLN A 78 10.07 -0.60 -5.35
C GLN A 78 9.99 0.55 -6.35
N VAL A 79 10.63 1.68 -6.01
CA VAL A 79 10.68 2.90 -6.84
C VAL A 79 11.08 2.59 -8.29
N ALA A 80 12.15 1.81 -8.49
CA ALA A 80 12.66 1.47 -9.83
C ALA A 80 11.60 0.75 -10.69
N THR A 81 10.78 -0.10 -10.08
CA THR A 81 9.69 -0.79 -10.78
C THR A 81 8.55 0.17 -11.13
N VAL A 82 8.27 1.18 -10.29
CA VAL A 82 7.11 2.07 -10.46
C VAL A 82 7.28 3.05 -11.61
N VAL A 83 8.50 3.50 -11.91
CA VAL A 83 8.76 4.57 -12.90
C VAL A 83 8.09 4.30 -14.26
N ASP A 84 8.30 3.13 -14.85
CA ASP A 84 7.74 2.79 -16.16
C ASP A 84 6.22 2.61 -16.13
N TYR A 85 5.67 2.11 -15.02
CA TYR A 85 4.23 1.97 -14.85
C TYR A 85 3.57 3.33 -14.70
N TYR A 86 4.17 4.22 -13.91
CA TYR A 86 3.69 5.58 -13.70
C TYR A 86 3.54 6.33 -15.02
N HIS A 87 4.57 6.30 -15.86
CA HIS A 87 4.54 6.97 -17.17
C HIS A 87 3.47 6.39 -18.11
N ARG A 88 3.38 5.07 -18.23
CA ARG A 88 2.37 4.43 -19.09
C ARG A 88 0.95 4.67 -18.58
N PHE A 89 0.75 4.64 -17.26
CA PHE A 89 -0.54 4.84 -16.64
C PHE A 89 -1.04 6.27 -16.82
N LEU A 90 -0.21 7.29 -16.55
CA LEU A 90 -0.59 8.69 -16.77
C LEU A 90 -0.72 9.05 -18.26
N LYS A 91 -0.04 8.35 -19.15
CA LYS A 91 -0.27 8.51 -20.60
C LYS A 91 -1.67 8.03 -21.01
N ALA A 92 -2.14 6.93 -20.44
CA ALA A 92 -3.47 6.37 -20.74
C ALA A 92 -4.59 7.10 -19.98
N PHE A 93 -4.34 7.46 -18.73
CA PHE A 93 -5.27 8.14 -17.83
C PHE A 93 -4.61 9.41 -17.29
N PRO A 94 -4.63 10.52 -18.06
CA PRO A 94 -3.96 11.76 -17.67
C PRO A 94 -4.61 12.49 -16.49
N ASP A 95 -5.86 12.16 -16.15
CA ASP A 95 -6.62 12.82 -15.09
C ASP A 95 -7.59 11.86 -14.36
N ALA A 96 -8.23 12.36 -13.30
CA ALA A 96 -9.21 11.56 -12.55
C ALA A 96 -10.43 11.16 -13.40
N ARG A 97 -10.83 11.97 -14.39
CA ARG A 97 -12.01 11.70 -15.23
C ARG A 97 -11.76 10.54 -16.18
N SER A 98 -10.66 10.58 -16.91
CA SER A 98 -10.22 9.50 -17.80
C SER A 98 -10.06 8.17 -17.05
N LEU A 99 -9.53 8.18 -15.82
CA LEU A 99 -9.47 6.97 -15.00
C LEU A 99 -10.86 6.50 -14.52
N ALA A 100 -11.73 7.43 -14.10
CA ALA A 100 -13.06 7.11 -13.62
C ALA A 100 -13.93 6.45 -14.71
N ASP A 101 -13.83 6.96 -15.94
CA ASP A 101 -14.58 6.52 -17.12
C ASP A 101 -14.01 5.24 -17.76
N ALA A 102 -12.75 4.88 -17.47
CA ALA A 102 -12.11 3.69 -18.01
C ALA A 102 -12.81 2.39 -17.57
N LYS A 103 -12.76 1.36 -18.43
CA LYS A 103 -13.16 0.01 -18.03
C LYS A 103 -12.16 -0.53 -17.02
N GLU A 104 -12.65 -1.26 -16.02
CA GLU A 104 -11.78 -1.85 -14.99
C GLU A 104 -10.70 -2.76 -15.61
N GLU A 105 -11.05 -3.51 -16.65
CA GLU A 105 -10.12 -4.39 -17.37
C GLU A 105 -8.89 -3.65 -17.90
N ASP A 106 -9.07 -2.46 -18.48
CA ASP A 106 -7.99 -1.63 -19.01
C ASP A 106 -7.09 -1.10 -17.88
N VAL A 107 -7.69 -0.75 -16.74
CA VAL A 107 -6.96 -0.30 -15.55
C VAL A 107 -6.11 -1.45 -14.97
N LEU A 108 -6.69 -2.65 -14.86
CA LEU A 108 -5.98 -3.83 -14.36
C LEU A 108 -4.89 -4.31 -15.31
N ALA A 109 -5.10 -4.18 -16.62
CA ALA A 109 -4.10 -4.44 -17.65
C ALA A 109 -2.86 -3.55 -17.46
N LEU A 110 -3.06 -2.24 -17.33
CA LEU A 110 -1.95 -1.30 -17.11
C LEU A 110 -1.30 -1.43 -15.73
N TRP A 111 -2.01 -1.96 -14.73
CA TRP A 111 -1.47 -2.28 -13.41
C TRP A 111 -0.76 -3.66 -13.34
N SER A 112 -0.89 -4.46 -14.39
CA SER A 112 -0.49 -5.87 -14.39
C SER A 112 1.01 -6.02 -14.16
N GLY A 113 1.39 -6.69 -13.06
CA GLY A 113 2.78 -6.84 -12.64
C GLY A 113 3.19 -6.03 -11.41
N LEU A 114 2.48 -4.96 -11.05
CA LEU A 114 2.73 -4.21 -9.80
C LEU A 114 2.25 -4.94 -8.54
N GLY A 115 1.37 -5.94 -8.71
CA GLY A 115 0.74 -6.65 -7.60
C GLY A 115 -0.22 -5.78 -6.77
N TYR A 116 -0.87 -6.38 -5.78
CA TYR A 116 -1.84 -5.70 -4.91
C TYR A 116 -2.91 -4.92 -5.70
N TYR A 117 -3.58 -5.59 -6.63
CA TYR A 117 -4.54 -5.01 -7.58
C TYR A 117 -5.75 -4.31 -6.94
N ARG A 118 -6.02 -4.58 -5.66
CA ARG A 118 -6.97 -3.77 -4.87
C ARG A 118 -6.61 -2.28 -4.91
N ARG A 119 -5.33 -1.93 -4.99
CA ARG A 119 -4.86 -0.54 -5.10
C ARG A 119 -5.36 0.13 -6.38
N ALA A 120 -5.26 -0.57 -7.52
CA ALA A 120 -5.77 -0.07 -8.80
C ALA A 120 -7.28 0.22 -8.75
N ARG A 121 -8.05 -0.72 -8.18
CA ARG A 121 -9.51 -0.56 -8.00
C ARG A 121 -9.88 0.55 -7.05
N SER A 122 -9.17 0.64 -5.92
CA SER A 122 -9.39 1.71 -4.96
C SER A 122 -9.04 3.07 -5.57
N LEU A 123 -7.95 3.17 -6.32
CA LEU A 123 -7.56 4.38 -7.05
C LEU A 123 -8.64 4.78 -8.08
N GLN A 124 -9.16 3.82 -8.86
CA GLN A 124 -10.26 4.10 -9.79
C GLN A 124 -11.54 4.52 -9.05
N SER A 125 -11.85 3.89 -7.93
CA SER A 125 -13.01 4.24 -7.10
C SER A 125 -12.86 5.63 -6.48
N ALA A 126 -11.66 6.00 -6.03
CA ALA A 126 -11.33 7.36 -5.58
C ALA A 126 -11.48 8.36 -6.72
N ALA A 127 -11.01 8.05 -7.92
CA ALA A 127 -11.17 8.90 -9.09
C ALA A 127 -12.66 9.13 -9.43
N ARG A 128 -13.51 8.09 -9.33
CA ARG A 128 -14.96 8.23 -9.49
C ARG A 128 -15.56 9.19 -8.45
N VAL A 129 -15.23 9.03 -7.17
CA VAL A 129 -15.68 9.93 -6.10
C VAL A 129 -15.17 11.36 -6.33
N MET A 130 -13.90 11.53 -6.72
CA MET A 130 -13.35 12.84 -7.07
C MET A 130 -14.15 13.51 -8.20
N VAL A 131 -14.54 12.77 -9.23
CA VAL A 131 -15.34 13.29 -10.35
C VAL A 131 -16.75 13.68 -9.90
N THR A 132 -17.42 12.84 -9.11
CA THR A 132 -18.82 13.04 -8.72
C THR A 132 -18.99 14.08 -7.61
N GLU A 133 -18.08 14.13 -6.65
CA GLU A 133 -18.23 14.93 -5.42
C GLU A 133 -17.25 16.10 -5.33
N HIS A 134 -16.16 16.09 -6.10
CA HIS A 134 -15.08 17.07 -6.00
C HIS A 134 -14.66 17.65 -7.37
N ALA A 135 -15.57 17.63 -8.36
CA ALA A 135 -15.36 18.19 -9.70
C ALA A 135 -14.08 17.71 -10.41
N GLY A 136 -13.67 16.46 -10.14
CA GLY A 136 -12.47 15.83 -10.71
C GLY A 136 -11.16 16.12 -9.97
N HIS A 137 -11.20 16.84 -8.85
CA HIS A 137 -10.00 17.24 -8.10
C HIS A 137 -9.84 16.43 -6.82
N PHE A 138 -8.59 16.32 -6.35
CA PHE A 138 -8.32 15.78 -5.02
C PHE A 138 -8.78 16.82 -3.98
N PRO A 139 -9.60 16.45 -2.98
CA PRO A 139 -10.13 17.40 -2.01
C PRO A 139 -9.00 17.93 -1.11
N MET A 140 -9.00 19.25 -0.88
CA MET A 140 -8.03 19.90 0.01
C MET A 140 -8.39 19.78 1.50
N ASP A 141 -9.65 19.48 1.82
CA ASP A 141 -10.07 19.22 3.19
C ASP A 141 -9.55 17.84 3.65
N PRO A 142 -8.80 17.75 4.77
CA PRO A 142 -8.24 16.49 5.22
C PRO A 142 -9.27 15.40 5.53
N LYS A 143 -10.49 15.75 5.96
CA LYS A 143 -11.53 14.76 6.23
C LYS A 143 -12.07 14.20 4.93
N ALA A 144 -12.43 15.05 3.98
CA ALA A 144 -12.85 14.63 2.64
C ALA A 144 -11.78 13.80 1.93
N ALA A 145 -10.49 14.14 2.08
CA ALA A 145 -9.40 13.33 1.54
C ALA A 145 -9.34 11.92 2.14
N LEU A 146 -9.62 11.77 3.44
CA LEU A 146 -9.67 10.46 4.11
C LEU A 146 -10.90 9.62 3.72
N ASP A 147 -11.97 10.27 3.29
CA ASP A 147 -13.20 9.60 2.85
C ASP A 147 -13.06 8.98 1.45
N LEU A 148 -12.02 9.35 0.68
CA LEU A 148 -11.74 8.75 -0.62
C LEU A 148 -11.36 7.25 -0.51
N PRO A 149 -11.95 6.38 -1.34
CA PRO A 149 -11.63 4.95 -1.37
C PRO A 149 -10.12 4.64 -1.47
N GLY A 150 -9.59 3.94 -0.47
CA GLY A 150 -8.18 3.52 -0.44
C GLY A 150 -7.17 4.62 -0.08
N VAL A 151 -7.65 5.82 0.24
CA VAL A 151 -6.82 6.90 0.78
C VAL A 151 -6.80 6.78 2.31
N GLY A 152 -5.68 6.34 2.86
CA GLY A 152 -5.45 6.33 4.31
C GLY A 152 -4.74 7.59 4.80
N ARG A 153 -4.56 7.71 6.12
CA ARG A 153 -3.86 8.85 6.77
C ARG A 153 -2.50 9.16 6.15
N TYR A 154 -1.74 8.13 5.77
CA TYR A 154 -0.47 8.31 5.05
C TYR A 154 -0.68 9.00 3.69
N THR A 155 -1.53 8.43 2.83
CA THR A 155 -1.75 8.93 1.47
C THR A 155 -2.37 10.33 1.48
N ALA A 156 -3.33 10.59 2.37
CA ALA A 156 -3.89 11.93 2.53
C ALA A 156 -2.80 12.93 2.94
N GLY A 157 -1.99 12.60 3.95
CA GLY A 157 -0.86 13.45 4.36
C GLY A 157 0.15 13.68 3.25
N ALA A 158 0.48 12.65 2.47
CA ALA A 158 1.38 12.75 1.32
C ALA A 158 0.84 13.70 0.26
N VAL A 159 -0.36 13.44 -0.27
CA VAL A 159 -0.94 14.24 -1.36
C VAL A 159 -1.19 15.68 -0.91
N LEU A 160 -1.81 15.89 0.25
CA LEU A 160 -2.12 17.24 0.77
C LEU A 160 -0.86 18.07 1.03
N SER A 161 0.21 17.46 1.55
CA SER A 161 1.45 18.19 1.83
C SER A 161 2.30 18.45 0.58
N ILE A 162 2.35 17.51 -0.37
CA ILE A 162 3.17 17.63 -1.58
C ILE A 162 2.47 18.50 -2.63
N ALA A 163 1.20 18.21 -2.93
CA ALA A 163 0.47 18.90 -4.00
C ALA A 163 -0.06 20.28 -3.57
N HIS A 164 -0.54 20.38 -2.33
CA HIS A 164 -1.23 21.57 -1.83
C HIS A 164 -0.43 22.34 -0.77
N GLY A 165 0.75 21.86 -0.38
CA GLY A 165 1.60 22.52 0.61
C GLY A 165 1.01 22.53 2.03
N LEU A 166 -0.07 21.80 2.29
CA LEU A 166 -0.74 21.83 3.59
C LEU A 166 0.14 21.16 4.67
N PRO A 167 0.09 21.64 5.93
CA PRO A 167 0.90 21.11 7.03
C PRO A 167 0.34 19.79 7.56
N GLN A 168 0.17 18.81 6.67
CA GLN A 168 -0.29 17.47 6.99
C GLN A 168 0.90 16.54 7.18
N ALA A 169 0.92 15.86 8.31
CA ALA A 169 1.95 14.88 8.61
C ALA A 169 1.72 13.57 7.84
N LEU A 170 2.78 12.80 7.64
CA LEU A 170 2.69 11.41 7.21
C LEU A 170 3.64 10.52 8.00
N VAL A 171 3.29 9.24 8.11
CA VAL A 171 4.14 8.22 8.72
C VAL A 171 4.04 6.94 7.90
N ASP A 172 5.16 6.51 7.33
CA ASP A 172 5.37 5.18 6.75
C ASP A 172 6.43 4.41 7.57
N GLY A 173 6.82 3.22 7.09
CA GLY A 173 7.88 2.43 7.73
C GLY A 173 9.26 3.09 7.71
N ASN A 174 9.52 4.04 6.79
CA ASN A 174 10.75 4.83 6.77
C ASN A 174 10.74 5.87 7.89
N VAL A 175 9.66 6.63 8.02
CA VAL A 175 9.47 7.63 9.06
C VAL A 175 9.44 6.99 10.44
N GLU A 176 8.70 5.88 10.62
CA GLU A 176 8.67 5.12 11.88
C GLU A 176 10.10 4.78 12.32
N ARG A 177 10.91 4.19 11.44
CA ARG A 177 12.29 3.81 11.73
C ARG A 177 13.20 5.01 12.04
N VAL A 178 13.07 6.09 11.27
CA VAL A 178 13.81 7.34 11.51
C VAL A 178 13.48 7.89 12.89
N PHE A 179 12.20 7.95 13.26
CA PHE A 179 11.76 8.45 14.56
C PHE A 179 12.15 7.53 15.71
N SER A 180 11.97 6.21 15.58
CA SER A 180 12.42 5.24 16.59
C SER A 180 13.90 5.43 16.92
N ARG A 181 14.75 5.60 15.90
CA ARG A 181 16.19 5.78 16.11
C ARG A 181 16.54 7.18 16.59
N PHE A 182 15.97 8.22 16.00
CA PHE A 182 16.32 9.59 16.34
C PHE A 182 15.88 9.98 17.76
N PHE A 183 14.68 9.56 18.17
CA PHE A 183 14.12 9.84 19.49
C PHE A 183 14.36 8.73 20.52
N GLY A 184 14.85 7.56 20.10
CA GLY A 184 15.10 6.43 21.00
C GLY A 184 13.83 5.71 21.43
N LEU A 185 12.81 5.64 20.56
CA LEU A 185 11.54 4.96 20.85
C LEU A 185 11.73 3.45 20.78
N ASP A 186 11.60 2.79 21.92
CA ASP A 186 11.72 1.34 22.03
C ASP A 186 10.37 0.64 21.84
N GLY A 187 9.99 0.49 20.57
CA GLY A 187 8.79 -0.22 20.16
C GLY A 187 9.08 -1.37 19.19
N VAL A 188 8.15 -2.32 19.15
CA VAL A 188 8.09 -3.29 18.05
C VAL A 188 7.58 -2.56 16.81
N SER A 189 8.28 -2.70 15.69
CA SER A 189 7.91 -2.06 14.43
C SER A 189 6.45 -2.34 14.10
N GLY A 190 5.70 -1.32 13.70
CA GLY A 190 4.27 -1.41 13.40
C GLY A 190 3.38 -1.91 14.54
N SER A 191 3.80 -1.80 15.81
CA SER A 191 2.89 -1.93 16.97
C SER A 191 2.01 -0.68 17.08
N ARG A 192 0.83 -0.82 17.69
CA ARG A 192 -0.12 0.30 17.82
C ARG A 192 0.50 1.46 18.60
N GLU A 193 1.24 1.14 19.65
CA GLU A 193 1.87 2.10 20.56
C GLU A 193 2.97 2.89 19.84
N LEU A 194 3.87 2.20 19.14
CA LEU A 194 4.95 2.87 18.39
C LEU A 194 4.40 3.73 17.26
N VAL A 195 3.43 3.22 16.50
CA VAL A 195 2.79 3.97 15.42
C VAL A 195 2.12 5.24 15.96
N ALA A 196 1.42 5.15 17.09
CA ALA A 196 0.80 6.32 17.73
C ALA A 196 1.84 7.38 18.12
N GLN A 197 2.93 6.98 18.78
CA GLN A 197 4.04 7.88 19.13
C GLN A 197 4.66 8.55 17.91
N CYS A 198 4.87 7.79 16.82
CA CYS A 198 5.41 8.34 15.59
C CYS A 198 4.46 9.36 14.93
N TRP A 199 3.15 9.13 14.98
CA TRP A 199 2.16 10.09 14.48
C TRP A 199 2.13 11.38 15.30
N GLU A 200 2.13 11.28 16.63
CA GLU A 200 2.19 12.45 17.52
C GLU A 200 3.44 13.30 17.25
N LEU A 201 4.60 12.65 17.09
CA LEU A 201 5.83 13.33 16.71
C LEU A 201 5.75 13.96 15.32
N ALA A 202 5.16 13.27 14.34
CA ALA A 202 5.02 13.78 12.97
C ALA A 202 4.16 15.05 12.93
N GLU A 203 3.05 15.07 13.67
CA GLU A 203 2.14 16.22 13.77
C GLU A 203 2.77 17.42 14.49
N LEU A 204 3.59 17.17 15.50
CA LEU A 204 4.34 18.23 16.17
C LEU A 204 5.48 18.79 15.31
N LEU A 205 6.09 17.93 14.48
CA LEU A 205 7.29 18.26 13.71
C LEU A 205 7.02 18.76 12.30
N VAL A 206 5.85 18.50 11.69
CA VAL A 206 5.53 19.02 10.37
C VAL A 206 5.56 20.57 10.38
N PRO A 207 6.33 21.21 9.49
CA PRO A 207 6.38 22.67 9.41
C PRO A 207 5.12 23.22 8.72
N GLN A 208 4.81 24.49 9.00
CA GLN A 208 3.74 25.21 8.31
C GLN A 208 4.09 25.47 6.83
N GLU A 209 5.36 25.73 6.55
CA GLU A 209 5.89 25.91 5.21
C GLU A 209 6.72 24.70 4.79
N ARG A 210 6.69 24.35 3.50
CA ARG A 210 7.46 23.22 2.94
C ARG A 210 7.14 21.88 3.60
N ALA A 211 5.89 21.67 4.02
CA ALA A 211 5.44 20.41 4.62
C ALA A 211 5.70 19.21 3.70
N GLY A 212 5.43 19.35 2.40
CA GLY A 212 5.72 18.33 1.39
C GLY A 212 7.20 17.96 1.33
N ASP A 213 8.10 18.93 1.26
CA ASP A 213 9.55 18.68 1.27
C ASP A 213 10.00 18.01 2.56
N TRP A 214 9.48 18.45 3.70
CA TRP A 214 9.80 17.87 5.00
C TRP A 214 9.41 16.39 5.08
N ASN A 215 8.19 16.07 4.67
CA ASN A 215 7.68 14.71 4.64
C ASN A 215 8.49 13.83 3.68
N GLN A 216 8.75 14.33 2.47
CA GLN A 216 9.58 13.62 1.51
C GLN A 216 11.01 13.43 2.01
N ALA A 217 11.59 14.42 2.69
CA ALA A 217 12.93 14.33 3.26
C ALA A 217 13.03 13.27 4.37
N LEU A 218 11.99 13.11 5.20
CA LEU A 218 11.93 12.02 6.19
C LEU A 218 11.92 10.64 5.52
N MET A 219 11.08 10.47 4.50
CA MET A 219 11.02 9.21 3.73
C MET A 219 12.35 8.95 3.01
N GLU A 220 12.95 9.96 2.38
CA GLU A 220 14.21 9.87 1.65
C GLU A 220 15.38 9.52 2.58
N LEU A 221 15.44 10.16 3.76
CA LEU A 221 16.44 9.83 4.78
C LEU A 221 16.31 8.38 5.21
N GLY A 222 15.09 7.89 5.46
CA GLY A 222 14.86 6.49 5.80
C GLY A 222 15.26 5.54 4.67
N ALA A 223 14.97 5.89 3.43
CA ALA A 223 15.24 5.08 2.26
C ALA A 223 16.74 4.96 1.93
N LEU A 224 17.50 6.05 2.03
CA LEU A 224 18.88 6.11 1.55
C LEU A 224 19.93 5.99 2.66
N ILE A 225 19.68 6.60 3.83
CA ILE A 225 20.69 6.75 4.87
C ILE A 225 20.35 5.89 6.09
N CYS A 226 19.18 6.09 6.67
CA CYS A 226 18.74 5.40 7.87
C CYS A 226 18.09 4.05 7.50
N THR A 227 18.80 3.20 6.76
CA THR A 227 18.26 1.94 6.23
C THR A 227 18.11 0.87 7.33
N PRO A 228 17.27 -0.18 7.15
CA PRO A 228 17.01 -1.17 8.19
C PRO A 228 18.24 -1.91 8.71
N ARG A 229 19.18 -2.28 7.83
CA ARG A 229 20.33 -3.14 8.17
C ARG A 229 21.64 -2.36 8.33
N GLN A 230 22.06 -1.67 7.29
CA GLN A 230 23.35 -0.97 7.22
C GLN A 230 23.09 0.53 7.09
N ALA A 231 22.69 1.16 8.20
CA ALA A 231 22.44 2.59 8.20
C ALA A 231 23.76 3.38 8.06
N ALA A 232 23.82 4.31 7.11
CA ALA A 232 24.97 5.17 6.85
C ALA A 232 25.04 6.32 7.88
N CYS A 233 25.19 5.98 9.16
CA CYS A 233 25.15 6.96 10.26
C CYS A 233 26.26 8.01 10.20
N ALA A 234 27.37 7.73 9.50
CA ALA A 234 28.44 8.70 9.28
C ALA A 234 28.00 9.84 8.36
N GLU A 235 27.15 9.56 7.38
CA GLU A 235 26.63 10.51 6.37
C GLU A 235 25.33 11.18 6.83
N CYS A 236 24.68 10.64 7.85
CA CYS A 236 23.39 11.15 8.31
C CYS A 236 23.44 12.61 8.81
N PRO A 237 22.61 13.53 8.26
CA PRO A 237 22.57 14.93 8.67
C PRO A 237 22.12 15.10 10.14
N LEU A 238 21.47 14.08 10.70
CA LEU A 238 20.92 14.08 12.06
C LEU A 238 21.82 13.38 13.09
N LYS A 239 22.98 12.85 12.67
CA LYS A 239 23.83 11.96 13.49
C LYS A 239 24.21 12.49 14.87
N ARG A 240 24.44 13.80 15.01
CA ARG A 240 24.86 14.42 16.28
C ARG A 240 23.77 14.41 17.35
N SER A 241 22.50 14.34 16.95
CA SER A 241 21.34 14.45 17.84
C SER A 241 20.50 13.16 17.91
N CYS A 242 20.91 12.11 17.19
CA CYS A 242 20.22 10.83 17.16
C CYS A 242 20.48 10.04 18.46
N GLN A 243 19.41 9.70 19.18
CA GLN A 243 19.50 9.00 20.46
C GLN A 243 20.02 7.57 20.31
N ALA A 244 19.48 6.79 19.38
CA ALA A 244 19.94 5.41 19.15
C ALA A 244 21.41 5.34 18.72
N ARG A 245 21.95 6.38 18.07
CA ARG A 245 23.39 6.45 17.76
C ARG A 245 24.24 6.67 19.01
N LYS A 246 23.78 7.52 19.94
CA LYS A 246 24.46 7.76 21.23
C LYS A 246 24.45 6.50 22.10
N ASP A 247 23.36 5.75 22.05
CA ASP A 247 23.14 4.57 22.89
C ASP A 247 23.65 3.27 22.25
N GLY A 248 24.13 3.30 21.00
CA GLY A 248 24.58 2.10 20.28
C GLY A 248 23.44 1.17 19.82
N ARG A 249 22.19 1.66 19.73
CA ARG A 249 20.97 0.87 19.47
C ARG A 249 20.41 0.99 18.04
N VAL A 250 21.18 1.53 17.09
CA VAL A 250 20.71 1.75 15.70
C VAL A 250 20.27 0.46 15.02
N SER A 251 21.00 -0.64 15.21
CA SER A 251 20.69 -1.96 14.65
C SER A 251 19.51 -2.66 15.34
N GLU A 252 19.13 -2.21 16.53
CA GLU A 252 18.07 -2.79 17.34
C GLU A 252 16.71 -2.13 17.08
N LEU A 253 16.70 -0.81 16.86
CA LEU A 253 15.48 -0.02 16.78
C LEU A 253 15.01 0.24 15.33
N PRO A 254 13.69 0.14 15.06
CA PRO A 254 12.66 -0.47 15.92
C PRO A 254 12.83 -1.99 16.00
N ARG A 255 12.35 -2.61 17.09
CA ARG A 255 12.44 -4.06 17.25
C ARG A 255 11.63 -4.76 16.15
N PRO A 256 12.14 -5.83 15.52
CA PRO A 256 11.43 -6.49 14.44
C PRO A 256 10.16 -7.19 14.94
N LYS A 257 9.10 -7.20 14.12
CA LYS A 257 7.95 -8.08 14.37
C LYS A 257 8.41 -9.54 14.33
N VAL A 258 7.89 -10.34 15.26
CA VAL A 258 8.02 -11.81 15.20
C VAL A 258 7.34 -12.28 13.92
N ARG A 259 8.10 -12.91 13.03
CA ARG A 259 7.56 -13.44 11.77
C ARG A 259 6.79 -14.71 12.06
N VAL A 260 5.48 -14.69 11.76
CA VAL A 260 4.69 -15.92 11.72
C VAL A 260 5.12 -16.72 10.49
N ALA A 261 5.35 -18.02 10.67
CA ALA A 261 5.69 -18.91 9.56
C ALA A 261 4.61 -18.89 8.49
N ALA A 262 5.01 -18.78 7.22
CA ALA A 262 4.09 -18.86 6.10
C ALA A 262 3.45 -20.24 6.04
N LYS A 263 2.15 -20.30 5.75
CA LYS A 263 1.42 -21.55 5.55
C LYS A 263 1.79 -22.14 4.20
N ALA A 264 2.25 -23.39 4.16
CA ALA A 264 2.43 -24.10 2.90
C ALA A 264 1.07 -24.39 2.25
N LEU A 265 0.96 -24.20 0.93
CA LEU A 265 -0.22 -24.56 0.16
C LEU A 265 0.22 -25.30 -1.11
N ASP A 266 -0.25 -26.52 -1.28
CA ASP A 266 0.03 -27.32 -2.48
C ASP A 266 -1.12 -27.18 -3.45
N VAL A 267 -0.81 -26.83 -4.70
CA VAL A 267 -1.82 -26.61 -5.74
C VAL A 267 -1.45 -27.32 -7.03
N GLU A 268 -2.46 -27.66 -7.81
CA GLU A 268 -2.33 -28.16 -9.17
C GLU A 268 -2.91 -27.11 -10.13
N MET A 269 -2.17 -26.79 -11.19
CA MET A 269 -2.54 -25.82 -12.23
C MET A 269 -2.66 -26.53 -13.57
N LEU A 270 -3.66 -26.19 -14.38
CA LEU A 270 -3.81 -26.73 -15.74
C LEU A 270 -3.39 -25.72 -16.80
N LEU A 271 -2.53 -26.17 -17.70
CA LEU A 271 -2.37 -25.58 -19.02
C LEU A 271 -3.30 -26.34 -19.98
N ILE A 272 -4.26 -25.64 -20.58
CA ILE A 272 -5.21 -26.21 -21.54
C ILE A 272 -5.09 -25.42 -22.83
N ARG A 273 -4.91 -26.11 -23.96
CA ARG A 273 -4.61 -25.48 -25.25
C ARG A 273 -5.61 -25.86 -26.33
N ARG A 274 -5.78 -24.95 -27.30
CA ARG A 274 -6.51 -25.21 -28.55
C ARG A 274 -5.83 -24.40 -29.65
N GLY A 275 -5.00 -25.05 -30.46
CA GLY A 275 -4.06 -24.36 -31.34
C GLY A 275 -3.05 -23.49 -30.56
N SER A 276 -2.88 -22.24 -30.99
CA SER A 276 -2.10 -21.20 -30.29
C SER A 276 -2.77 -20.65 -29.04
N ARG A 277 -4.05 -20.96 -28.81
CA ARG A 277 -4.82 -20.38 -27.70
C ARG A 277 -4.66 -21.16 -26.41
N ILE A 278 -4.78 -20.42 -25.31
CA ILE A 278 -4.75 -20.92 -23.95
C ILE A 278 -6.06 -20.58 -23.27
N LEU A 279 -6.63 -21.55 -22.55
CA LEU A 279 -7.80 -21.31 -21.71
C LEU A 279 -7.36 -20.69 -20.39
N LEU A 280 -7.91 -19.52 -20.07
CA LEU A 280 -7.75 -18.86 -18.78
C LEU A 280 -9.10 -18.73 -18.09
N GLU A 281 -9.04 -18.68 -16.76
CA GLU A 281 -10.16 -18.42 -15.86
C GLU A 281 -10.04 -17.01 -15.29
N GLN A 282 -11.10 -16.22 -15.35
CA GLN A 282 -11.21 -14.96 -14.64
C GLN A 282 -11.72 -15.22 -13.23
N ARG A 283 -10.95 -14.76 -12.24
CA ARG A 283 -11.33 -14.90 -10.84
C ARG A 283 -12.54 -14.04 -10.52
N ALA A 284 -13.53 -14.61 -9.83
CA ALA A 284 -14.72 -13.88 -9.44
C ALA A 284 -14.40 -12.67 -8.56
N ASP A 285 -15.21 -11.62 -8.69
CA ASP A 285 -15.10 -10.44 -7.85
C ASP A 285 -15.32 -10.77 -6.36
N GLY A 286 -14.64 -10.04 -5.49
CA GLY A 286 -14.65 -10.28 -4.04
C GLY A 286 -13.76 -11.44 -3.56
N GLN A 287 -13.31 -12.32 -4.45
CA GLN A 287 -12.27 -13.30 -4.11
C GLN A 287 -10.88 -12.65 -4.01
N ALA A 288 -9.94 -13.34 -3.36
CA ALA A 288 -8.53 -12.95 -3.45
C ALA A 288 -8.11 -12.93 -4.93
N LEU A 289 -7.42 -11.86 -5.37
CA LEU A 289 -7.03 -11.69 -6.78
C LEU A 289 -8.22 -11.63 -7.77
N GLY A 290 -9.44 -11.28 -7.33
CA GLY A 290 -10.61 -11.14 -8.19
C GLY A 290 -10.37 -10.24 -9.41
N GLY A 291 -11.07 -10.50 -10.51
CA GLY A 291 -10.98 -9.87 -11.82
C GLY A 291 -9.70 -10.17 -12.62
N LEU A 292 -8.69 -10.82 -12.01
CA LEU A 292 -7.49 -11.26 -12.73
C LEU A 292 -7.71 -12.60 -13.43
N TRP A 293 -6.99 -12.76 -14.52
CA TRP A 293 -6.94 -14.01 -15.27
C TRP A 293 -5.88 -14.96 -14.68
N GLN A 294 -6.21 -16.24 -14.60
CA GLN A 294 -5.32 -17.28 -14.10
C GLN A 294 -5.45 -18.55 -14.95
N LEU A 295 -4.44 -19.42 -14.84
CA LEU A 295 -4.61 -20.81 -15.23
C LEU A 295 -5.56 -21.48 -14.23
N PRO A 296 -6.46 -22.38 -14.67
CA PRO A 296 -7.28 -23.14 -13.76
C PRO A 296 -6.46 -23.81 -12.67
N THR A 297 -6.84 -23.60 -11.41
CA THR A 297 -6.04 -24.00 -10.26
C THR A 297 -6.91 -24.57 -9.14
N ARG A 298 -6.46 -25.65 -8.50
CA ARG A 298 -7.07 -26.20 -7.28
C ARG A 298 -6.04 -26.57 -6.21
N VAL A 299 -6.49 -26.71 -4.97
CA VAL A 299 -5.70 -27.24 -3.85
C VAL A 299 -5.54 -28.76 -3.96
N ILE A 300 -4.33 -29.27 -3.73
CA ILE A 300 -4.04 -30.70 -3.66
C ILE A 300 -4.41 -31.22 -2.25
N GLY A 301 -5.10 -32.36 -2.17
CA GLY A 301 -5.44 -33.02 -0.90
C GLY A 301 -6.80 -32.64 -0.30
N GLY A 302 -7.62 -31.84 -1.00
CA GLY A 302 -8.97 -31.45 -0.58
C GLY A 302 -9.03 -30.30 0.42
N GLY A 303 -10.24 -29.80 0.71
CA GLY A 303 -10.48 -28.80 1.77
C GLY A 303 -10.35 -27.32 1.39
N GLY A 304 -10.03 -27.01 0.13
CA GLY A 304 -9.96 -25.64 -0.38
C GLY A 304 -9.06 -24.70 0.45
N SER A 305 -9.05 -23.42 0.08
CA SER A 305 -8.36 -22.39 0.83
C SER A 305 -9.00 -21.03 0.55
N ARG A 306 -8.53 -19.97 1.22
CA ARG A 306 -8.94 -18.60 0.89
C ARG A 306 -8.50 -18.17 -0.53
N LEU A 307 -7.56 -18.87 -1.15
CA LEU A 307 -6.99 -18.51 -2.46
C LEU A 307 -7.53 -19.37 -3.61
N PHE A 308 -7.71 -20.66 -3.37
CA PHE A 308 -8.09 -21.64 -4.39
C PHE A 308 -9.06 -22.66 -3.81
N ASP A 309 -9.96 -23.13 -4.66
CA ASP A 309 -10.92 -24.17 -4.31
C ASP A 309 -10.27 -25.56 -4.25
N GLY A 310 -10.92 -26.51 -3.59
CA GLY A 310 -10.45 -27.90 -3.50
C GLY A 310 -10.77 -28.73 -4.75
N GLU A 311 -11.76 -28.29 -5.52
CA GLU A 311 -12.19 -28.92 -6.76
C GLU A 311 -11.70 -28.11 -7.96
N TRP A 312 -11.73 -28.72 -9.14
CA TRP A 312 -11.46 -27.97 -10.37
C TRP A 312 -12.53 -26.89 -10.54
N PRO A 313 -12.16 -25.72 -11.09
CA PRO A 313 -13.14 -24.72 -11.48
C PRO A 313 -14.27 -25.36 -12.31
N HIS A 314 -15.51 -25.00 -11.96
CA HIS A 314 -16.69 -25.66 -12.50
C HIS A 314 -16.71 -25.60 -14.04
N GLY A 315 -16.83 -26.76 -14.68
CA GLY A 315 -16.88 -26.89 -16.14
C GLY A 315 -15.53 -27.23 -16.81
N LEU A 316 -14.49 -27.52 -16.03
CA LEU A 316 -13.24 -28.05 -16.56
C LEU A 316 -13.19 -29.58 -16.52
N GLY A 317 -12.79 -30.14 -17.66
CA GLY A 317 -12.60 -31.57 -17.88
C GLY A 317 -11.34 -32.09 -17.19
N ALA A 318 -11.30 -33.40 -16.98
CA ALA A 318 -10.31 -34.09 -16.15
C ALA A 318 -8.85 -33.76 -16.51
N VAL A 319 -7.97 -33.89 -15.52
CA VAL A 319 -6.55 -33.77 -15.79
C VAL A 319 -6.11 -34.91 -16.70
N ASP A 320 -5.59 -34.54 -17.85
CA ASP A 320 -5.19 -35.47 -18.89
C ASP A 320 -3.89 -34.95 -19.50
N GLY A 321 -2.79 -35.62 -19.19
CA GLY A 321 -1.47 -35.28 -19.71
C GLY A 321 -0.35 -35.12 -18.67
N PRO A 322 0.89 -34.85 -19.15
CA PRO A 322 2.12 -34.92 -18.39
C PRO A 322 2.29 -33.77 -17.38
N ASP A 323 3.20 -33.97 -16.42
CA ASP A 323 3.73 -32.92 -15.55
C ASP A 323 4.61 -31.99 -16.40
N LEU A 324 4.22 -30.72 -16.50
CA LEU A 324 4.94 -29.70 -17.25
C LEU A 324 5.99 -28.98 -16.38
N GLY A 325 5.96 -29.21 -15.07
CA GLY A 325 6.94 -28.68 -14.15
C GLY A 325 6.35 -28.20 -12.83
N ARG A 326 7.23 -27.65 -11.99
CA ARG A 326 6.89 -27.19 -10.65
C ARG A 326 7.38 -25.77 -10.46
N LEU A 327 6.58 -24.96 -9.77
CA LEU A 327 6.95 -23.61 -9.39
C LEU A 327 6.60 -23.33 -7.94
N ARG A 328 7.37 -22.43 -7.33
CA ARG A 328 7.09 -21.89 -6.00
C ARG A 328 6.73 -20.42 -6.09
N HIS A 329 5.74 -19.99 -5.33
CA HIS A 329 5.29 -18.60 -5.29
C HIS A 329 4.90 -18.20 -3.87
N GLY A 330 5.40 -17.07 -3.38
CA GLY A 330 4.99 -16.51 -2.09
C GLY A 330 3.91 -15.46 -2.29
N ILE A 331 2.79 -15.58 -1.58
CA ILE A 331 1.71 -14.59 -1.62
C ILE A 331 1.04 -14.45 -0.26
N MET A 332 0.88 -13.21 0.22
CA MET A 332 0.33 -12.91 1.54
C MET A 332 1.05 -13.70 2.66
N ARG A 333 0.37 -14.67 3.27
CA ARG A 333 0.91 -15.57 4.31
C ARG A 333 1.17 -16.99 3.81
N PHE A 334 1.11 -17.22 2.50
CA PHE A 334 1.21 -18.54 1.90
C PHE A 334 2.50 -18.69 1.11
N THR A 335 3.09 -19.87 1.23
CA THR A 335 4.11 -20.38 0.31
C THR A 335 3.44 -21.43 -0.55
N ILE A 336 3.11 -21.07 -1.80
CA ILE A 336 2.47 -21.95 -2.76
C ILE A 336 3.54 -22.82 -3.44
N ARG A 337 3.31 -24.13 -3.45
CA ARG A 337 4.03 -25.10 -4.29
C ARG A 337 3.04 -25.58 -5.35
N ALA A 338 3.23 -25.14 -6.58
CA ALA A 338 2.33 -25.43 -7.68
C ALA A 338 2.94 -26.47 -8.61
N ARG A 339 2.12 -27.45 -9.00
CA ARG A 339 2.40 -28.42 -10.06
C ARG A 339 1.63 -28.00 -11.31
N LEU A 340 2.33 -27.72 -12.40
CA LEU A 340 1.71 -27.40 -13.68
C LEU A 340 1.52 -28.69 -14.48
N ARG A 341 0.30 -28.95 -14.94
CA ARG A 341 -0.02 -30.11 -15.77
C ARG A 341 -0.68 -29.68 -17.07
N LEU A 342 -0.54 -30.50 -18.10
CA LEU A 342 -1.42 -30.43 -19.25
C LEU A 342 -2.81 -30.95 -18.86
N GLY A 343 -3.87 -30.34 -19.38
CA GLY A 343 -5.25 -30.79 -19.18
C GLY A 343 -6.11 -30.57 -20.41
N THR A 344 -7.26 -31.23 -20.46
CA THR A 344 -8.24 -31.09 -21.54
C THR A 344 -9.51 -30.39 -21.02
N ALA A 345 -10.18 -29.64 -21.89
CA ALA A 345 -11.47 -29.02 -21.56
C ALA A 345 -12.58 -29.62 -22.43
N ARG A 346 -13.37 -30.54 -21.85
CA ARG A 346 -14.59 -31.06 -22.50
C ARG A 346 -15.73 -30.06 -22.34
N GLY A 347 -15.69 -28.98 -23.14
CA GLY A 347 -16.77 -28.05 -23.42
C GLY A 347 -17.36 -27.23 -22.25
N ARG A 348 -17.16 -25.89 -22.29
CA ARG A 348 -18.25 -24.92 -22.09
C ARG A 348 -17.88 -23.50 -22.50
N LYS A 349 -18.90 -22.78 -23.02
CA LYS A 349 -19.03 -21.32 -23.03
C LYS A 349 -19.55 -20.91 -21.65
N GLY A 350 -18.72 -20.25 -20.83
CA GLY A 350 -19.13 -19.65 -19.55
C GLY A 350 -18.36 -18.35 -19.38
N SER A 351 -18.97 -17.33 -18.78
CA SER A 351 -18.38 -15.98 -18.69
C SER A 351 -17.04 -15.92 -17.95
N ALA A 352 -16.77 -16.89 -17.06
CA ALA A 352 -15.53 -16.95 -16.30
C ALA A 352 -14.34 -17.55 -17.07
N PHE A 353 -14.54 -18.17 -18.23
CA PHE A 353 -13.44 -18.77 -19.01
C PHE A 353 -13.36 -18.17 -20.41
N ALA A 354 -12.14 -17.87 -20.86
CA ALA A 354 -11.90 -17.38 -22.20
C ALA A 354 -10.60 -17.91 -22.78
N TRP A 355 -10.58 -18.01 -24.11
CA TRP A 355 -9.43 -18.41 -24.90
C TRP A 355 -8.65 -17.17 -25.33
N PHE A 356 -7.35 -17.17 -25.08
CA PHE A 356 -6.46 -16.08 -25.45
C PHE A 356 -5.30 -16.59 -26.29
N GLU A 357 -4.93 -15.83 -27.31
CA GLU A 357 -3.70 -16.04 -28.06
C GLU A 357 -2.48 -15.67 -27.20
N ALA A 358 -1.32 -16.25 -27.50
CA ALA A 358 -0.10 -16.04 -26.74
C ALA A 358 0.31 -14.56 -26.68
N GLU A 359 0.11 -13.81 -27.77
CA GLU A 359 0.43 -12.40 -27.90
C GLU A 359 -0.46 -11.51 -27.00
N GLN A 360 -1.66 -11.96 -26.67
CA GLN A 360 -2.59 -11.22 -25.82
C GLN A 360 -2.21 -11.29 -24.34
N LEU A 361 -1.44 -12.31 -23.94
CA LEU A 361 -1.13 -12.59 -22.54
C LEU A 361 -0.34 -11.47 -21.86
N GLU A 362 0.49 -10.74 -22.62
CA GLU A 362 1.28 -9.63 -22.06
C GLU A 362 0.40 -8.47 -21.60
N ALA A 363 -0.66 -8.17 -22.37
CA ALA A 363 -1.60 -7.10 -22.09
C ALA A 363 -2.66 -7.47 -21.05
N LEU A 364 -2.81 -8.75 -20.70
CA LEU A 364 -3.83 -9.20 -19.75
C LEU A 364 -3.42 -8.96 -18.29
N GLY A 365 -4.44 -8.70 -17.45
CA GLY A 365 -4.35 -8.73 -16.00
C GLY A 365 -4.14 -10.14 -15.44
N LEU A 366 -3.00 -10.77 -15.74
CA LEU A 366 -2.68 -12.12 -15.26
C LEU A 366 -2.25 -12.11 -13.78
N THR A 367 -2.61 -13.16 -13.05
CA THR A 367 -1.99 -13.43 -11.74
C THR A 367 -0.49 -13.66 -11.90
N ALA A 368 0.30 -13.25 -10.89
CA ALA A 368 1.76 -13.46 -10.91
C ALA A 368 2.13 -14.95 -11.04
N MET A 369 1.32 -15.84 -10.49
CA MET A 369 1.51 -17.29 -10.61
C MET A 369 1.29 -17.79 -12.04
N ALA A 370 0.22 -17.34 -12.71
CA ALA A 370 -0.04 -17.67 -14.12
C ALA A 370 1.07 -17.13 -15.03
N ARG A 371 1.47 -15.86 -14.84
CA ARG A 371 2.60 -15.26 -15.59
C ARG A 371 3.89 -16.06 -15.42
N LYS A 372 4.21 -16.46 -14.19
CA LYS A 372 5.38 -17.29 -13.89
C LYS A 372 5.30 -18.69 -14.50
N ALA A 373 4.12 -19.31 -14.48
CA ALA A 373 3.90 -20.62 -15.07
C ALA A 373 4.12 -20.59 -16.59
N LEU A 374 3.51 -19.62 -17.26
CA LEU A 374 3.59 -19.44 -18.72
C LEU A 374 5.02 -19.07 -19.18
N ALA A 375 5.68 -18.15 -18.49
CA ALA A 375 7.08 -17.77 -18.80
C ALA A 375 8.08 -18.89 -18.49
N GLY A 376 7.73 -19.85 -17.62
CA GLY A 376 8.58 -20.98 -17.25
C GLY A 376 8.54 -22.16 -18.22
N LEU A 377 7.65 -22.13 -19.22
CA LEU A 377 7.56 -23.17 -20.25
C LEU A 377 8.76 -23.05 -21.20
N LYS A 378 9.63 -24.06 -21.22
CA LYS A 378 10.80 -24.12 -22.13
C LYS A 378 10.38 -24.43 -23.56
N GLU A 379 9.39 -25.30 -23.71
CA GLU A 379 8.76 -25.68 -24.96
C GLU A 379 7.24 -25.75 -24.72
N TRP A 380 6.47 -25.36 -25.72
CA TRP A 380 5.02 -25.38 -25.65
C TRP A 380 4.51 -26.80 -25.93
N PRO A 381 3.83 -27.46 -24.97
CA PRO A 381 3.40 -28.86 -25.13
C PRO A 381 2.37 -29.02 -26.26
N PRO A 382 2.24 -30.20 -26.88
CA PRO A 382 1.32 -30.42 -27.99
C PRO A 382 -0.13 -30.09 -27.65
N GLU A 383 -0.96 -29.93 -28.69
CA GLU A 383 -2.37 -29.58 -28.56
C GLU A 383 -3.14 -30.60 -27.71
N THR A 384 -4.19 -30.13 -27.04
CA THR A 384 -5.11 -30.96 -26.27
C THR A 384 -6.44 -31.01 -27.01
N ASP A 385 -6.89 -32.21 -27.37
CA ASP A 385 -8.14 -32.46 -28.10
C ASP A 385 -9.40 -31.96 -27.38
#